data_AF-A0A6M3KPW9-F1
#
_entry.id   AF-A0A6M3KPW9-F1
#
_cell.length_a   1.000
_cell.length_b   1.000
_cell.length_c   1.000
_cell.angle_alpha   90.00
_cell.angle_beta   90.00
_cell.angle_gamma   90.00
#
_symmetry.space_group_name_H-M   'P 1'
#
loop_
_entity.id
_entity.type
_entity.pdbx_description
1 polymer ?
#
loop_
_entity_poly.entity_id
_entity_poly.type
_entity_poly.pdbx_seq_one_letter_code
_entity_poly.pdbx_strand_id
1 'polypeptide(L)'
;MTEAILSTGSSDAVMLEKIKVYETIVDVFVDSINARQGMKPTAIRAIGTKLSRAGIQLFILAPDKVVNSYLKWRTLASINEDPEQTVKCYAEMLLEMRRDIDPYTKCDAETALDLWG
;
A
#
# COMPACT_ATOMS: atom_id res chain seq x y z
N MET A 1 -23.06 -3.31 -34.69
CA MET A 1 -22.79 -3.88 -33.35
C MET A 1 -21.29 -4.10 -33.24
N THR A 2 -20.53 -3.08 -32.88
CA THR A 2 -19.05 -3.15 -32.86
C THR A 2 -18.50 -2.09 -31.91
N GLU A 3 -18.84 -2.16 -30.62
CA GLU A 3 -18.24 -1.29 -29.58
C GLU A 3 -17.82 -2.03 -28.30
N ALA A 4 -17.86 -3.36 -28.26
CA ALA A 4 -17.64 -4.11 -27.01
C ALA A 4 -16.22 -4.68 -26.80
N ILE A 5 -15.28 -4.54 -27.75
CA ILE A 5 -13.98 -5.26 -27.70
C ILE A 5 -12.82 -4.37 -27.17
N LEU A 6 -12.98 -3.05 -27.09
CA LEU A 6 -11.89 -2.14 -26.69
C LEU A 6 -11.83 -1.81 -25.18
N SER A 7 -12.80 -2.24 -24.37
CA SER A 7 -12.95 -1.79 -22.98
C SER A 7 -12.22 -2.66 -21.94
N THR A 8 -12.11 -3.98 -22.15
CA THR A 8 -11.59 -4.91 -21.12
C THR A 8 -10.07 -4.88 -20.99
N GLY A 9 -9.33 -4.74 -22.10
CA GLY A 9 -7.86 -4.72 -22.08
C GLY A 9 -7.25 -3.51 -21.34
N SER A 10 -7.96 -2.38 -21.28
CA SER A 10 -7.53 -1.21 -20.50
C SER A 10 -7.76 -1.38 -19.00
N SER A 11 -8.84 -2.06 -18.61
CA SER A 11 -9.18 -2.26 -17.20
C SER A 11 -8.24 -3.27 -16.53
N ASP A 12 -7.91 -4.36 -17.22
CA ASP A 12 -7.01 -5.39 -16.70
C ASP A 12 -5.57 -4.86 -16.57
N ALA A 13 -5.12 -4.04 -17.53
CA ALA A 13 -3.81 -3.39 -17.47
C ALA A 13 -3.70 -2.41 -16.29
N VAL A 14 -4.75 -1.63 -16.03
CA VAL A 14 -4.82 -0.72 -14.87
C VAL A 14 -4.83 -1.51 -13.57
N MET A 15 -5.58 -2.62 -13.49
CA MET A 15 -5.61 -3.49 -12.32
C MET A 15 -4.23 -4.09 -12.03
N LEU A 16 -3.54 -4.61 -13.05
CA LEU A 16 -2.19 -5.15 -12.90
C LEU A 16 -1.20 -4.09 -12.41
N GLU A 17 -1.31 -2.86 -12.90
CA GLU A 17 -0.45 -1.76 -12.46
C GLU A 17 -0.74 -1.36 -11.01
N LYS A 18 -2.01 -1.37 -10.59
CA LYS A 18 -2.39 -1.15 -9.18
C LYS A 18 -1.80 -2.21 -8.27
N ILE A 19 -1.86 -3.48 -8.65
CA ILE A 19 -1.27 -4.59 -7.86
C ILE A 19 0.23 -4.35 -7.64
N LYS A 20 0.98 -4.00 -8.70
CA LYS A 20 2.43 -3.70 -8.56
C LYS A 20 2.70 -2.53 -7.61
N VAL A 21 1.85 -1.51 -7.64
CA VAL A 21 1.98 -0.37 -6.72
C VAL A 21 1.73 -0.83 -5.28
N TYR A 22 0.72 -1.67 -5.04
CA TYR A 22 0.42 -2.22 -3.72
C TYR A 22 1.54 -3.13 -3.21
N GLU A 23 2.10 -3.99 -4.06
CA GLU A 23 3.29 -4.79 -3.73
C GLU A 23 4.48 -3.89 -3.35
N THR A 24 4.71 -2.81 -4.11
CA THR A 24 5.79 -1.85 -3.81
C THR A 24 5.60 -1.19 -2.43
N ILE A 25 4.36 -0.91 -2.02
CA ILE A 25 4.07 -0.36 -0.68
C ILE A 25 4.36 -1.40 0.41
N VAL A 26 4.04 -2.68 0.18
CA VAL A 26 4.39 -3.79 1.08
C VAL A 26 5.90 -3.90 1.25
N ASP A 27 6.65 -3.88 0.14
CA ASP A 27 8.11 -3.91 0.16
C ASP A 27 8.70 -2.74 0.95
N VAL A 28 8.16 -1.53 0.77
CA VAL A 28 8.60 -0.35 1.50
C VAL A 28 8.35 -0.50 3.00
N PHE A 29 7.22 -1.10 3.41
CA PHE A 29 6.94 -1.37 4.82
C PHE A 29 7.93 -2.37 5.42
N VAL A 30 8.18 -3.49 4.74
CA VAL A 30 9.15 -4.51 5.17
C VAL A 30 10.57 -3.92 5.24
N ASP A 31 10.99 -3.20 4.20
CA ASP A 31 12.27 -2.50 4.15
C ASP A 31 12.38 -1.50 5.32
N SER A 32 11.30 -0.81 5.68
CA SER A 32 11.26 0.16 6.78
C SER A 32 11.35 -0.49 8.17
N ILE A 33 10.78 -1.69 8.35
CA ILE A 33 10.97 -2.48 9.58
C ILE A 33 12.42 -2.94 9.68
N ASN A 34 12.97 -3.50 8.61
CA ASN A 34 14.35 -3.98 8.56
C ASN A 34 15.37 -2.85 8.74
N ALA A 35 15.05 -1.63 8.29
CA ALA A 35 15.88 -0.44 8.48
C ALA A 35 16.22 -0.17 9.95
N ARG A 36 15.27 -0.46 10.84
CA ARG A 36 15.39 -0.24 12.29
C ARG A 36 16.44 -1.15 12.94
N GLN A 37 16.92 -2.18 12.24
CA GLN A 37 17.93 -3.13 12.71
C GLN A 37 19.39 -2.73 12.35
N GLY A 38 19.63 -1.47 11.96
CA GLY A 38 20.99 -0.96 11.74
C GLY A 38 21.42 -0.83 10.28
N MET A 39 20.50 -0.47 9.38
CA MET A 39 20.83 -0.25 7.97
C MET A 39 21.69 0.99 7.71
N LYS A 40 22.48 0.94 6.63
CA LYS A 40 23.29 2.07 6.16
C LYS A 40 22.41 3.25 5.70
N PRO A 41 22.83 4.52 5.88
CA PRO A 41 22.06 5.70 5.46
C PRO A 41 21.65 5.72 3.98
N THR A 42 22.46 5.12 3.10
CA THR A 42 22.14 4.99 1.66
C THR A 42 20.93 4.09 1.41
N ALA A 43 20.76 3.03 2.20
CA ALA A 43 19.61 2.14 2.11
C ALA A 43 18.34 2.86 2.61
N ILE A 44 18.43 3.65 3.69
CA ILE A 44 17.31 4.48 4.19
C ILE A 44 16.84 5.48 3.12
N ARG A 45 17.78 6.14 2.42
CA ARG A 45 17.44 7.05 1.30
C ARG A 45 16.76 6.32 0.14
N ALA A 46 17.18 5.09 -0.16
CA ALA A 46 16.54 4.28 -1.20
C ALA A 46 15.08 3.96 -0.85
N ILE A 47 14.78 3.63 0.42
CA ILE A 47 13.41 3.43 0.91
C ILE A 47 12.57 4.69 0.71
N GLY A 48 13.07 5.86 1.12
CA GLY A 48 12.33 7.13 0.95
C GLY A 48 12.02 7.46 -0.52
N THR A 49 12.92 7.08 -1.43
CA THR A 49 12.71 7.25 -2.88
C THR A 49 11.65 6.29 -3.42
N LYS A 50 11.72 5.01 -3.03
CA LYS A 50 10.68 4.01 -3.38
C LYS A 50 9.31 4.45 -2.86
N LEU A 51 9.23 4.85 -1.58
CA LEU A 51 8.02 5.33 -0.94
C LEU A 51 7.38 6.51 -1.69
N SER A 52 8.19 7.49 -2.10
CA SER A 52 7.70 8.67 -2.80
C SER A 52 7.15 8.34 -4.19
N ARG A 53 7.83 7.47 -4.94
CA ARG A 53 7.35 7.02 -6.27
C ARG A 53 6.06 6.22 -6.16
N ALA A 54 6.02 5.25 -5.25
CA ALA A 54 4.83 4.45 -5.01
C ALA A 54 3.65 5.34 -4.56
N GLY A 55 3.90 6.35 -3.72
CA GLY A 55 2.91 7.34 -3.33
C GLY A 55 2.29 8.07 -4.52
N ILE A 56 3.11 8.57 -5.46
CA ILE A 56 2.61 9.25 -6.67
C ILE A 56 1.74 8.31 -7.50
N GLN A 57 2.18 7.07 -7.72
CA GLN A 57 1.42 6.10 -8.52
C GLN A 57 0.10 5.73 -7.83
N LEU A 58 0.12 5.59 -6.50
CA LEU A 58 -1.05 5.30 -5.69
C LEU A 58 -2.06 6.44 -5.76
N PHE A 59 -1.61 7.71 -5.73
CA PHE A 59 -2.47 8.88 -5.94
C PHE A 59 -3.17 8.92 -7.30
N ILE A 60 -2.57 8.34 -8.34
CA ILE A 60 -3.12 8.34 -9.70
C ILE A 60 -4.09 7.17 -9.91
N LEU A 61 -3.79 6.00 -9.34
CA LEU A 61 -4.44 4.74 -9.70
C LEU A 61 -5.42 4.21 -8.64
N ALA A 62 -5.21 4.56 -7.37
CA ALA A 62 -5.98 4.01 -6.25
C ALA A 62 -7.20 4.88 -5.91
N PRO A 63 -8.27 4.30 -5.34
CA PRO A 63 -9.40 5.07 -4.85
C PRO A 63 -9.02 5.90 -3.62
N ASP A 64 -9.75 6.98 -3.38
CA ASP A 64 -9.48 7.93 -2.28
C ASP A 64 -9.32 7.27 -0.92
N LYS A 65 -10.06 6.17 -0.65
CA LYS A 65 -9.93 5.42 0.61
C LYS A 65 -8.52 4.86 0.82
N VAL A 66 -7.92 4.27 -0.22
CA VAL A 66 -6.55 3.73 -0.17
C VAL A 66 -5.55 4.88 -0.05
N VAL A 67 -5.75 5.96 -0.82
CA VAL A 67 -4.91 7.16 -0.77
C VAL A 67 -4.89 7.79 0.64
N ASN A 68 -6.06 7.97 1.25
CA ASN A 68 -6.20 8.54 2.58
C ASN A 68 -5.53 7.65 3.65
N SER A 69 -5.72 6.34 3.57
CA SER A 69 -5.04 5.39 4.47
C SER A 69 -3.52 5.42 4.30
N TYR A 70 -3.02 5.53 3.08
CA TYR A 70 -1.59 5.70 2.80
C TYR A 70 -1.02 7.00 3.40
N LEU A 71 -1.71 8.12 3.24
CA LEU A 71 -1.27 9.41 3.79
C LEU A 71 -1.24 9.40 5.32
N LYS A 72 -2.25 8.78 5.94
CA LYS A 72 -2.30 8.58 7.39
C LYS A 72 -1.13 7.74 7.86
N TRP A 73 -0.88 6.58 7.23
CA TRP A 73 0.25 5.71 7.56
C TRP A 73 1.59 6.43 7.38
N ARG A 74 1.81 7.11 6.25
CA ARG A 74 3.04 7.85 5.97
C ARG A 74 3.33 8.92 7.01
N THR A 75 2.30 9.63 7.46
CA THR A 75 2.42 10.65 8.51
C THR A 75 2.88 10.01 9.81
N LEU A 76 2.22 8.94 10.25
CA LEU A 76 2.59 8.20 11.47
C LEU A 76 4.01 7.63 11.38
N ALA A 77 4.35 6.98 10.26
CA ALA A 77 5.66 6.40 10.01
C ALA A 77 6.80 7.44 10.03
N SER A 78 6.50 8.70 9.65
CA SER A 78 7.47 9.80 9.66
C SER A 78 7.73 10.39 11.06
N ILE A 79 6.70 10.39 11.91
CA ILE A 79 6.78 10.94 13.27
C ILE A 79 7.41 9.92 14.22
N ASN A 80 7.22 8.61 13.96
CA ASN A 80 7.84 7.50 14.68
C ASN A 80 7.64 7.53 16.22
N GLU A 81 6.52 8.09 16.69
CA GLU A 81 6.18 8.14 18.12
C GLU A 81 5.47 6.86 18.60
N ASP A 82 4.63 6.26 17.75
CA ASP A 82 3.82 5.09 18.10
C ASP A 82 3.95 3.97 17.04
N PRO A 83 4.84 2.99 17.27
CA PRO A 83 5.02 1.85 16.37
C PRO A 83 3.77 0.98 16.23
N GLU A 84 3.00 0.78 17.30
CA GLU A 84 1.81 -0.06 17.29
C GLU A 84 0.72 0.58 16.42
N GLN A 85 0.47 1.88 16.62
CA GLN A 85 -0.45 2.64 15.79
C GLN A 85 -0.01 2.70 14.32
N THR A 86 1.30 2.77 14.07
CA THR A 86 1.85 2.72 12.69
C THR A 86 1.54 1.39 12.01
N VAL A 87 1.73 0.27 12.71
CA VAL A 87 1.41 -1.08 12.19
C VAL A 87 -0.09 -1.26 12.00
N LYS A 88 -0.91 -0.81 12.96
CA LYS A 88 -2.37 -0.85 12.83
C LYS A 88 -2.86 -0.04 11.63
N CYS A 89 -2.32 1.17 11.42
CA CYS A 89 -2.66 1.99 10.27
C CYS A 89 -2.22 1.35 8.94
N TYR A 90 -1.09 0.65 8.94
CA TYR A 90 -0.65 -0.12 7.78
C TYR A 90 -1.60 -1.30 7.49
N ALA A 91 -2.05 -2.03 8.51
CA ALA A 91 -3.03 -3.10 8.36
C ALA A 91 -4.37 -2.57 7.80
N GLU A 92 -4.87 -1.44 8.31
CA GLU A 92 -6.05 -0.75 7.77
C GLU A 92 -5.88 -0.43 6.27
N MET A 93 -4.71 0.07 5.88
CA MET A 93 -4.40 0.36 4.46
C MET A 93 -4.43 -0.90 3.59
N LEU A 94 -3.87 -2.02 4.06
CA LEU A 94 -3.88 -3.28 3.31
C LEU A 94 -5.30 -3.81 3.08
N LEU A 95 -6.22 -3.60 4.02
CA LEU A 95 -7.63 -3.95 3.83
C LEU A 95 -8.31 -3.07 2.79
N GLU A 96 -8.01 -1.77 2.76
CA GLU A 96 -8.54 -0.89 1.72
C GLU A 96 -8.00 -1.29 0.34
N MET A 97 -6.71 -1.63 0.23
CA MET A 97 -6.12 -2.16 -1.00
C MET A 97 -6.80 -3.46 -1.44
N ARG A 98 -7.06 -4.38 -0.50
CA ARG A 98 -7.77 -5.62 -0.78
C ARG A 98 -9.20 -5.37 -1.27
N ARG A 99 -9.95 -4.48 -0.62
CA ARG A 99 -11.33 -4.12 -1.03
C ARG A 99 -11.38 -3.46 -2.40
N ASP A 100 -10.32 -2.75 -2.76
CA ASP A 100 -10.19 -2.14 -4.08
C ASP A 100 -9.92 -3.18 -5.18
N ILE A 101 -9.15 -4.25 -4.89
CA ILE A 101 -8.92 -5.34 -5.85
C ILE A 101 -10.08 -6.33 -5.89
N ASP A 102 -10.60 -6.73 -4.74
CA ASP A 102 -11.74 -7.64 -4.60
C ASP A 102 -12.73 -7.13 -3.52
N PRO A 103 -13.77 -6.39 -3.92
CA PRO A 103 -14.72 -5.77 -3.00
C PRO A 103 -15.62 -6.78 -2.27
N TYR A 104 -15.65 -8.05 -2.68
CA TYR A 104 -16.49 -9.08 -2.06
C TYR A 104 -15.80 -9.78 -0.89
N THR A 105 -14.52 -9.49 -0.67
CA THR A 105 -13.76 -10.18 0.36
C THR A 105 -14.08 -9.68 1.76
N LYS A 106 -14.46 -10.59 2.67
CA LYS A 106 -14.75 -10.30 4.08
C LYS A 106 -13.55 -10.65 4.95
N CYS A 107 -12.68 -9.68 5.20
CA CYS A 107 -11.63 -9.77 6.21
C CYS A 107 -11.47 -8.39 6.84
N ASP A 108 -11.54 -8.33 8.16
CA ASP A 108 -11.36 -7.12 8.95
C ASP A 108 -9.93 -7.04 9.52
N ALA A 109 -9.62 -5.92 10.17
CA ALA A 109 -8.27 -5.62 10.65
C ALA A 109 -7.87 -6.51 11.82
N GLU A 110 -8.80 -6.86 12.70
CA GLU A 110 -8.56 -7.79 13.80
C GLU A 110 -8.21 -9.18 13.26
N THR A 111 -8.99 -9.71 12.32
CA THR A 111 -8.70 -10.99 11.66
C THR A 111 -7.35 -10.97 10.93
N ALA A 112 -7.03 -9.88 10.25
CA ALA A 112 -5.75 -9.76 9.53
C ALA A 112 -4.55 -9.69 10.48
N LEU A 113 -4.67 -8.98 11.60
CA LEU A 113 -3.64 -8.88 12.63
C LEU A 113 -3.44 -10.21 13.36
N ASP A 114 -4.51 -10.92 13.69
CA ASP A 114 -4.46 -12.26 14.29
C ASP A 114 -3.72 -13.28 13.39
N LEU A 115 -3.81 -13.13 12.07
CA LEU A 115 -3.11 -13.97 11.10
C LEU A 115 -1.62 -13.61 10.95
N TRP A 116 -1.20 -12.41 11.38
CA TRP A 116 0.18 -11.94 11.23
C TRP A 116 1.05 -12.13 12.46
N GLY A 117 0.46 -12.43 13.63
CA GLY A 117 1.16 -12.84 14.85
C GLY A 117 1.63 -11.69 15.72
#